data_AF-A0A834BFD6-F1
#
_entry.id   AF-A0A834BFD6-F1
#
_cell.length_a   1.000
_cell.length_b   1.000
_cell.length_c   1.000
_cell.angle_alpha   90.00
_cell.angle_beta   90.00
_cell.angle_gamma   90.00
#
_symmetry.space_group_name_H-M   'P 1'
#
loop_
_entity.id
_entity.type
_entity.pdbx_description
1 polymer ?
#
loop_
_entity_poly.entity_id
_entity_poly.type
_entity_poly.pdbx_seq_one_letter_code
_entity_poly.pdbx_strand_id
1 'polypeptide(L)'
;MKSQVLMSLHEMFPAVHAAEMAVQRNPRSWESWQTLGRAQLGLGEIVLAIRSFQVALHIYPMNPEVWQEDLSWARTLREQQTVAQRSEKSAAPAEATHVSPRAIPDYDFESDEIVAACAAIAEKQKPASANKTVVIVSASGTVETVTEQEDGAASPDGSVFIKAR
;
A
#
# COMPACT_ATOMS: atom_id res chain seq x y z
N MET A 1 -1.23 11.61 -19.69
CA MET A 1 -0.53 10.46 -19.03
C MET A 1 -1.50 9.80 -18.04
N LYS A 2 -1.52 8.46 -17.86
CA LYS A 2 -2.47 7.78 -16.92
C LYS A 2 -2.49 8.40 -15.52
N SER A 3 -1.31 8.75 -15.00
CA SER A 3 -1.14 9.43 -13.72
C SER A 3 -1.95 10.73 -13.61
N GLN A 4 -1.99 11.56 -14.65
CA GLN A 4 -2.71 12.85 -14.63
C GLN A 4 -4.21 12.66 -14.45
N VAL A 5 -4.79 11.64 -15.11
CA VAL A 5 -6.22 11.31 -14.95
C VAL A 5 -6.49 10.86 -13.52
N LEU A 6 -5.62 10.02 -12.96
CA LEU A 6 -5.75 9.55 -11.58
C LEU A 6 -5.63 10.71 -10.56
N MET A 7 -4.73 11.67 -10.80
CA MET A 7 -4.66 12.89 -9.99
C MET A 7 -5.95 13.71 -10.05
N SER A 8 -6.56 13.88 -11.23
CA SER A 8 -7.84 14.57 -11.36
C SER A 8 -8.97 13.85 -10.61
N LEU A 9 -8.93 12.51 -10.56
CA LEU A 9 -9.85 11.68 -9.79
C LEU A 9 -9.51 11.62 -8.28
N HIS A 10 -8.48 12.34 -7.84
CA HIS A 10 -7.97 12.33 -6.46
C HIS A 10 -7.46 10.96 -5.97
N GLU A 11 -7.14 10.05 -6.89
CA GLU A 11 -6.53 8.76 -6.60
C GLU A 11 -5.00 8.87 -6.55
N MET A 12 -4.47 9.46 -5.49
CA MET A 12 -3.04 9.83 -5.42
C MET A 12 -2.08 8.64 -5.38
N PHE A 13 -2.41 7.56 -4.67
CA PHE A 13 -1.56 6.35 -4.64
C PHE A 13 -1.42 5.70 -6.03
N PRO A 14 -2.52 5.38 -6.75
CA PRO A 14 -2.43 4.94 -8.13
C PRO A 14 -1.73 5.95 -9.06
N ALA A 15 -1.92 7.25 -8.83
CA ALA A 15 -1.30 8.29 -9.65
C ALA A 15 0.22 8.28 -9.52
N VAL A 16 0.75 8.18 -8.30
CA VAL A 16 2.20 8.05 -8.05
C VAL A 16 2.75 6.80 -8.72
N HIS A 17 2.10 5.65 -8.51
CA HIS A 17 2.55 4.40 -9.12
C HIS A 17 2.58 4.48 -10.66
N ALA A 18 1.56 5.07 -11.29
CA ALA A 18 1.54 5.27 -12.73
C ALA A 18 2.65 6.24 -13.22
N ALA A 19 2.99 7.27 -12.44
CA ALA A 19 4.07 8.19 -12.77
C ALA A 19 5.46 7.55 -12.59
N GLU A 20 5.66 6.76 -11.54
CA GLU A 20 6.89 5.97 -11.34
C GLU A 20 7.12 5.01 -12.50
N MET A 21 6.07 4.33 -12.96
CA MET A 21 6.13 3.48 -14.15
C MET A 21 6.52 4.28 -15.40
N ALA A 22 6.00 5.49 -15.58
CA ALA A 22 6.38 6.34 -16.71
C ALA A 22 7.88 6.71 -16.66
N VAL A 23 8.37 7.09 -15.48
CA VAL A 23 9.80 7.39 -15.26
C VAL A 23 10.68 6.16 -15.49
N GLN A 24 10.29 4.98 -15.02
CA GLN A 24 11.05 3.75 -15.26
C GLN A 24 11.12 3.39 -16.74
N ARG A 25 10.05 3.64 -17.50
CA ARG A 25 10.01 3.38 -18.94
C ARG A 25 10.83 4.37 -19.75
N ASN A 26 10.84 5.64 -19.36
CA ASN A 26 11.68 6.66 -19.98
C ASN A 26 12.31 7.59 -18.91
N PRO A 27 13.49 7.21 -18.37
CA PRO A 27 14.16 7.99 -17.34
C PRO A 27 14.65 9.37 -17.80
N ARG A 28 14.72 9.62 -19.12
CA ARG A 28 15.14 10.91 -19.70
C ARG A 28 13.95 11.81 -20.07
N SER A 29 12.73 11.42 -19.73
CA SER A 29 11.54 12.23 -19.94
C SER A 29 11.37 13.22 -18.78
N TRP A 30 11.64 14.50 -19.02
CA TRP A 30 11.43 15.54 -18.01
C TRP A 30 9.94 15.66 -17.61
N GLU A 31 9.02 15.44 -18.55
CA GLU A 31 7.56 15.46 -18.31
C GLU A 31 7.13 14.34 -17.36
N SER A 32 7.76 13.17 -17.44
CA SER A 32 7.49 12.04 -16.55
C SER A 32 7.95 12.35 -15.12
N TRP A 33 9.11 12.98 -14.97
CA TRP A 33 9.61 13.44 -13.67
C TRP A 33 8.77 14.58 -13.08
N GLN A 34 8.32 15.53 -13.91
CA GLN A 34 7.39 16.57 -13.49
C GLN A 34 6.07 15.96 -13.02
N THR A 35 5.51 15.02 -13.78
CA THR A 35 4.26 14.33 -13.42
C THR A 35 4.42 13.53 -12.12
N LEU A 36 5.56 12.86 -11.92
CA LEU A 36 5.87 12.17 -10.66
C LEU A 36 5.93 13.14 -9.48
N GLY A 37 6.59 14.28 -9.64
CA GLY A 37 6.65 15.31 -8.61
C GLY A 37 5.27 15.85 -8.23
N ARG A 38 4.40 16.10 -9.22
CA ARG A 38 3.01 16.54 -8.98
C ARG A 38 2.19 15.49 -8.25
N ALA A 39 2.31 14.22 -8.63
CA ALA A 39 1.62 13.13 -7.93
C ALA A 39 2.11 12.97 -6.48
N GLN A 40 3.42 13.09 -6.25
CA GLN A 40 4.02 13.06 -4.92
C GLN A 40 3.57 14.25 -4.05
N LEU A 41 3.46 15.46 -4.62
CA LEU A 41 2.86 16.60 -3.92
C LEU A 41 1.40 16.34 -3.55
N GLY A 42 0.61 15.77 -4.47
CA GLY A 42 -0.78 15.39 -4.21
C GLY A 42 -0.92 14.38 -3.07
N LEU A 43 0.09 13.54 -2.85
CA LEU A 43 0.16 12.59 -1.74
C LEU A 43 0.67 13.22 -0.42
N GLY A 44 1.25 14.42 -0.46
CA GLY A 44 1.87 15.08 0.69
C GLY A 44 3.37 14.81 0.85
N GLU A 45 3.98 14.07 -0.07
CA GLU A 45 5.41 13.71 -0.05
C GLU A 45 6.28 14.83 -0.64
N ILE A 46 6.33 15.96 0.07
CA ILE A 46 6.93 17.22 -0.42
C ILE A 46 8.42 17.05 -0.75
N VAL A 47 9.17 16.32 0.07
CA VAL A 47 10.62 16.13 -0.11
C VAL A 47 10.90 15.31 -1.37
N LEU A 48 10.13 14.24 -1.60
CA LEU A 48 10.26 13.41 -2.80
C LEU A 48 9.88 14.22 -4.05
N ALA A 49 8.81 15.01 -3.97
CA ALA A 49 8.39 15.86 -5.08
C ALA A 49 9.48 16.87 -5.50
N ILE A 50 10.11 17.55 -4.53
CA ILE A 50 11.24 18.46 -4.80
C ILE A 50 12.36 17.74 -5.57
N ARG A 51 12.71 16.52 -5.15
CA ARG A 51 13.73 15.72 -5.84
C ARG A 51 13.31 15.41 -7.28
N SER A 52 12.06 14.98 -7.50
CA SER A 52 11.54 14.71 -8.84
C SER A 52 11.59 15.94 -9.75
N PHE A 53 11.19 17.12 -9.24
CA PHE A 53 11.29 18.38 -10.01
C PHE A 53 12.74 18.79 -10.30
N GLN A 54 13.66 18.58 -9.35
CA GLN A 54 15.09 18.83 -9.59
C GLN A 54 15.65 17.93 -10.71
N VAL A 55 15.22 16.67 -10.77
CA VAL A 55 15.61 15.77 -11.88
C VAL A 55 15.00 16.24 -13.20
N ALA A 56 13.71 16.62 -13.21
CA ALA A 56 13.06 17.17 -14.41
C ALA A 56 13.81 18.41 -14.95
N LEU A 57 14.18 19.34 -14.05
CA LEU A 57 14.92 20.55 -14.41
C LEU A 57 16.35 20.25 -14.86
N HIS A 58 17.00 19.23 -14.30
CA HIS A 58 18.32 18.80 -14.78
C HIS A 58 18.28 18.26 -16.21
N ILE A 59 17.22 17.52 -16.56
CA ILE A 59 17.02 16.98 -17.90
C ILE A 59 16.65 18.09 -18.89
N TYR A 60 15.76 19.00 -18.50
CA TYR A 60 15.30 20.10 -19.35
C TYR A 60 15.22 21.42 -18.57
N PRO A 61 16.33 22.19 -18.51
CA PRO A 61 16.40 23.44 -17.74
C PRO A 61 15.53 24.57 -18.27
N MET A 62 15.04 24.46 -19.51
CA MET A 62 14.34 25.53 -20.23
C MET A 62 12.82 25.54 -19.98
N ASN A 63 12.26 24.62 -19.20
CA ASN A 63 10.85 24.70 -18.84
C ASN A 63 10.66 25.62 -17.62
N PRO A 64 10.08 26.82 -17.79
CA PRO A 64 9.81 27.72 -16.66
C PRO A 64 8.77 27.16 -15.68
N GLU A 65 7.82 26.34 -16.14
CA GLU A 65 6.76 25.76 -15.30
C GLU A 65 7.35 24.94 -14.14
N VAL A 66 8.35 24.10 -14.44
CA VAL A 66 8.98 23.23 -13.43
C VAL A 66 9.69 24.04 -12.34
N TRP A 67 10.33 25.16 -12.69
CA TRP A 67 11.12 25.95 -11.74
C TRP A 67 10.31 27.07 -11.06
N GLN A 68 9.50 27.81 -11.83
CA GLN A 68 8.72 28.95 -11.35
C GLN A 68 7.45 28.51 -10.63
N GLU A 69 6.85 27.38 -10.99
CA GLU A 69 5.59 26.91 -10.41
C GLU A 69 5.83 25.70 -9.51
N ASP A 70 6.20 24.56 -10.10
CA ASP A 70 6.22 23.28 -9.37
C ASP A 70 7.25 23.27 -8.22
N LEU A 71 8.52 23.59 -8.51
CA LEU A 71 9.60 23.56 -7.53
C LEU A 71 9.50 24.71 -6.51
N SER A 72 9.08 25.91 -6.95
CA SER A 72 8.91 27.05 -6.07
C SER A 72 7.78 26.80 -5.05
N TRP A 73 6.67 26.22 -5.51
CA TRP A 73 5.55 25.83 -4.68
C TRP A 73 5.95 24.75 -3.67
N ALA A 74 6.61 23.68 -4.13
CA ALA A 74 7.06 22.60 -3.27
C ALA A 74 8.01 23.09 -2.16
N ARG A 75 8.91 24.03 -2.47
CA ARG A 75 9.80 24.64 -1.48
C ARG A 75 9.05 25.48 -0.45
N THR A 76 8.08 26.26 -0.90
CA THR A 76 7.23 27.08 -0.02
C THR A 76 6.45 26.19 0.94
N LEU A 77 5.87 25.11 0.44
CA LEU A 77 5.12 24.15 1.24
C LEU A 77 6.01 23.45 2.27
N ARG A 78 7.25 23.08 1.90
CA ARG A 78 8.24 22.52 2.83
C ARG A 78 8.57 23.50 3.96
N GLU A 79 8.79 24.77 3.64
CA GLU A 79 9.09 25.79 4.65
C GLU A 79 7.95 25.92 5.66
N GLN A 80 6.71 26.01 5.16
CA GLN A 80 5.51 26.04 6.02
C GLN A 80 5.43 24.81 6.93
N GLN A 81 5.70 23.62 6.40
CA GLN A 81 5.72 22.38 7.17
C GLN A 81 6.79 22.41 8.29
N THR A 82 7.99 22.92 7.99
CA THR A 82 9.06 23.03 9.00
C THR A 82 8.74 24.04 10.10
N VAL A 83 8.10 25.17 9.76
CA VAL A 83 7.66 26.17 10.73
C VAL A 83 6.57 25.60 11.63
N ALA A 84 5.59 24.89 11.06
CA ALA A 84 4.53 24.23 11.82
C ALA A 84 5.11 23.21 12.82
N GLN A 85 5.99 22.31 12.35
CA GLN A 85 6.65 21.33 13.22
C GLN A 85 7.49 21.99 14.32
N ARG A 86 8.16 23.11 14.03
CA ARG A 86 8.95 23.85 15.03
C ARG A 86 8.04 24.49 16.09
N SER A 87 6.89 25.01 15.69
CA SER A 87 5.91 25.58 16.63
C SER A 87 5.32 24.51 17.56
N GLU A 88 4.97 23.34 17.03
CA GLU A 88 4.49 22.19 17.82
C GLU A 88 5.55 21.72 18.82
N LYS A 89 6.80 21.59 18.38
CA LYS A 89 7.91 21.18 19.24
C LYS A 89 8.26 22.21 20.32
N SER A 90 8.01 23.49 20.06
CA SER A 90 8.20 24.57 21.05
C SER A 90 7.03 24.69 22.03
N ALA A 91 5.85 24.19 21.68
CA ALA A 91 4.66 24.21 22.53
C ALA A 91 4.54 22.96 23.43
N ALA A 92 5.26 21.89 23.12
CA ALA A 92 5.41 20.74 24.02
C ALA A 92 6.39 21.12 25.16
N PRO A 93 5.96 21.14 26.43
CA PRO A 93 6.89 21.33 27.54
C PRO A 93 7.93 20.20 27.54
N ALA A 94 9.19 20.57 27.79
CA ALA A 94 10.26 19.64 28.08
C ALA A 94 10.04 18.96 29.44
N GLU A 95 9.02 18.12 29.56
CA GLU A 95 8.98 17.06 30.56
C GLU A 95 9.72 15.86 29.97
N ALA A 96 11.03 15.89 30.13
CA ALA A 96 11.84 14.68 30.14
C ALA A 96 11.59 13.92 31.46
N THR A 97 10.35 13.52 31.70
CA THR A 97 10.02 12.43 32.62
C THR A 97 10.06 11.16 31.81
N HIS A 98 11.14 10.41 31.99
CA HIS A 98 11.32 9.00 31.70
C HIS A 98 10.01 8.27 31.33
N VAL A 99 9.62 8.31 30.05
CA VAL A 99 8.55 7.46 29.53
C VAL A 99 9.18 6.08 29.36
N SER A 100 9.09 5.27 30.41
CA SER A 100 9.10 3.82 30.24
C SER A 100 8.14 3.50 29.09
N PRO A 101 8.52 2.68 28.11
CA PRO A 101 7.62 2.30 27.03
C PRO A 101 6.32 1.85 27.69
N ARG A 102 5.21 2.51 27.37
CA ARG A 102 3.88 2.09 27.83
C ARG A 102 3.81 0.60 27.49
N ALA A 103 3.87 -0.24 28.52
CA ALA A 103 3.84 -1.67 28.35
C ALA A 103 2.62 -1.96 27.48
N ILE A 104 2.84 -2.68 26.39
CA ILE A 104 1.75 -3.32 25.66
C ILE A 104 0.93 -4.00 26.75
N PRO A 105 -0.36 -3.70 26.92
CA PRO A 105 -1.17 -4.43 27.87
C PRO A 105 -0.95 -5.91 27.59
N ASP A 106 -0.55 -6.69 28.59
CA ASP A 106 -0.32 -8.13 28.45
C ASP A 106 -1.66 -8.77 28.05
N TYR A 107 -1.92 -8.74 26.75
CA TYR A 107 -3.13 -9.22 26.15
C TYR A 107 -2.94 -10.71 26.03
N ASP A 108 -3.52 -11.42 26.98
CA ASP A 108 -3.50 -12.87 27.01
C ASP A 108 -4.33 -13.39 25.83
N PHE A 109 -3.66 -13.60 24.70
CA PHE A 109 -4.24 -14.14 23.47
C PHE A 109 -4.76 -15.58 23.68
N GLU A 110 -4.38 -16.24 24.77
CA GLU A 110 -4.86 -17.56 25.19
C GLU A 110 -6.02 -17.48 26.18
N SER A 111 -6.49 -16.28 26.53
CA SER A 111 -7.66 -16.13 27.38
C SER A 111 -8.88 -16.82 26.76
N ASP A 112 -9.67 -17.46 27.63
CA ASP A 112 -10.85 -18.24 27.23
C ASP A 112 -11.83 -17.42 26.37
N GLU A 113 -11.91 -16.10 26.58
CA GLU A 113 -12.78 -15.20 25.82
C GLU A 113 -12.34 -15.06 24.35
N ILE A 114 -11.04 -14.93 24.09
CA ILE A 114 -10.49 -14.78 22.74
C ILE A 114 -10.56 -16.11 21.99
N VAL A 115 -10.21 -17.20 22.67
CA VAL A 115 -10.32 -18.56 22.11
C VAL A 115 -11.78 -18.88 21.75
N ALA A 116 -12.74 -18.53 22.62
CA ALA A 116 -14.16 -18.71 22.35
C ALA A 116 -14.64 -17.85 21.17
N ALA A 117 -14.20 -16.59 21.06
CA ALA A 117 -14.52 -15.72 19.94
C ALA A 117 -13.98 -16.28 18.61
N CYS A 118 -12.72 -16.74 18.60
CA CYS A 118 -12.11 -17.37 17.43
C CYS A 118 -12.83 -18.67 17.04
N ALA A 119 -13.19 -19.52 18.00
CA ALA A 119 -13.95 -20.74 17.75
C ALA A 119 -15.36 -20.46 17.18
N ALA A 120 -16.05 -19.44 17.72
CA ALA A 120 -17.35 -19.02 17.20
C ALA A 120 -17.27 -18.48 15.77
N ILE A 121 -16.22 -17.73 15.42
CA ILE A 121 -15.97 -17.28 14.06
C ILE A 121 -15.69 -18.47 13.13
N ALA A 122 -14.89 -19.43 13.58
CA ALA A 122 -14.57 -20.63 12.81
C ALA A 122 -15.81 -21.50 12.53
N GLU A 123 -16.68 -21.72 13.52
CA GLU A 123 -17.94 -22.45 13.33
C GLU A 123 -18.91 -21.66 12.42
N LYS A 124 -18.93 -20.32 12.50
CA LYS A 124 -19.73 -19.49 11.60
C LYS A 124 -19.21 -19.50 10.16
N GLN A 125 -17.91 -19.68 9.97
CA GLN A 125 -17.26 -19.78 8.67
C GLN A 125 -17.18 -21.21 8.15
N LYS A 126 -17.58 -22.21 8.95
CA LYS A 126 -17.63 -23.60 8.54
C LYS A 126 -18.59 -23.71 7.35
N PRO A 127 -18.10 -23.95 6.14
CA PRO A 127 -18.98 -24.10 5.00
C PRO A 127 -19.85 -25.33 5.29
N ALA A 128 -21.17 -25.15 5.32
CA ALA A 128 -22.09 -26.27 5.28
C ALA A 128 -21.67 -27.13 4.09
N SER A 129 -21.21 -28.37 4.36
CA SER A 129 -20.80 -29.43 3.42
C SER A 129 -20.92 -28.96 1.97
N ALA A 130 -19.85 -28.34 1.46
CA ALA A 130 -19.81 -27.87 0.09
C ALA A 130 -19.73 -29.10 -0.82
N ASN A 131 -20.89 -29.69 -1.14
CA ASN A 131 -20.97 -30.66 -2.22
C ASN A 131 -20.47 -29.94 -3.47
N LYS A 132 -19.27 -30.29 -3.93
CA LYS A 132 -18.69 -29.74 -5.17
C LYS A 132 -19.51 -30.30 -6.32
N THR A 133 -20.45 -29.51 -6.81
CA THR A 133 -21.13 -29.79 -8.07
C THR A 133 -20.23 -29.33 -9.20
N VAL A 134 -19.62 -30.28 -9.90
CA VAL A 134 -18.82 -30.00 -11.09
C VAL A 134 -19.72 -30.20 -12.32
N VAL A 135 -19.80 -29.17 -13.16
CA VAL A 135 -20.51 -29.22 -14.44
C VAL A 135 -19.47 -29.48 -15.53
N ILE A 136 -19.53 -30.66 -16.14
CA ILE A 136 -18.60 -31.06 -17.19
C ILE A 136 -19.30 -30.87 -18.53
N VAL A 137 -18.70 -30.06 -19.41
CA VAL A 137 -19.16 -29.86 -20.79
C VAL A 137 -18.21 -30.60 -21.73
N SER A 138 -18.72 -31.64 -22.37
CA SER A 138 -17.96 -32.40 -23.37
C SER A 138 -17.82 -31.64 -24.69
N ALA A 139 -16.82 -31.98 -25.50
CA ALA A 139 -16.57 -31.34 -26.80
C ALA A 139 -17.71 -31.50 -27.83
N SER A 140 -18.67 -32.41 -27.57
CA SER A 140 -19.90 -32.58 -28.35
C SER A 140 -21.08 -31.72 -27.85
N GLY A 141 -20.87 -30.91 -26.80
CA GLY A 141 -21.89 -30.02 -26.23
C GLY A 141 -22.83 -30.69 -25.21
N THR A 142 -22.59 -31.95 -24.85
CA THR A 142 -23.36 -32.64 -23.80
C THR A 142 -22.86 -32.19 -22.44
N VAL A 143 -23.81 -31.77 -21.57
CA VAL A 143 -23.54 -31.26 -20.22
C VAL A 143 -24.00 -32.28 -19.19
N GLU A 144 -23.09 -32.72 -18.34
CA GLU A 144 -23.37 -33.62 -17.21
C GLU A 144 -22.96 -32.96 -15.89
N THR A 145 -23.79 -33.12 -14.85
CA THR A 145 -23.54 -32.57 -13.51
C THR A 145 -23.23 -33.71 -12.54
N VAL A 146 -22.03 -33.73 -11.98
CA VAL A 146 -21.59 -34.74 -11.00
C VAL A 146 -21.39 -34.05 -9.66
N THR A 147 -22.01 -34.60 -8.62
CA THR A 147 -21.84 -34.17 -7.22
C THR A 147 -21.01 -35.20 -6.48
N GLU A 148 -19.80 -34.85 -6.08
CA GLU A 148 -18.96 -35.69 -5.24
C GLU A 148 -19.19 -35.36 -3.75
N GLN A 149 -19.37 -36.42 -2.96
CA GLN A 149 -19.53 -36.33 -1.51
C GLN A 149 -18.20 -36.80 -0.89
N GLU A 150 -17.39 -35.87 -0.39
CA GLU A 150 -16.15 -36.18 0.32
C GLU A 150 -16.48 -36.67 1.74
N ASP A 151 -16.52 -38.00 1.93
CA ASP A 151 -16.43 -38.62 3.26
C ASP A 151 -14.98 -38.50 3.78
N GLY A 152 -14.86 -38.03 5.02
CA GLY A 152 -13.63 -37.48 5.57
C GLY A 152 -12.53 -38.46 6.03
N ALA A 153 -11.43 -37.82 6.43
CA ALA A 153 -10.32 -38.27 7.27
C ALA A 153 -9.19 -39.09 6.62
N ALA A 154 -8.11 -38.39 6.24
CA ALA A 154 -6.74 -38.91 6.32
C ALA A 154 -5.79 -37.78 6.75
N SER A 155 -5.26 -37.89 7.97
CA SER A 155 -4.22 -37.04 8.55
C SER A 155 -2.92 -37.07 7.72
N PRO A 156 -2.21 -35.95 7.49
CA PRO A 156 -0.93 -35.98 6.81
C PRO A 156 0.18 -36.45 7.77
N ASP A 157 0.83 -37.53 7.35
CA ASP A 157 1.96 -38.19 7.99
C ASP A 157 3.24 -37.31 7.97
N GLY A 158 4.13 -37.59 8.92
CA GLY A 158 5.19 -36.70 9.38
C GLY A 158 6.40 -36.50 8.47
N SER A 159 7.09 -35.39 8.77
CA SER A 159 8.52 -35.13 8.56
C SER A 159 9.05 -35.08 7.12
N VAL A 160 9.51 -33.90 6.67
CA VAL A 160 10.93 -33.63 6.31
C VAL A 160 11.14 -32.11 6.30
N PHE A 161 11.86 -31.57 7.29
CA PHE A 161 12.43 -30.23 7.20
C PHE A 161 13.80 -30.33 6.51
N ILE A 162 13.95 -29.75 5.31
CA ILE A 162 15.24 -29.66 4.63
C ILE A 162 15.99 -28.43 5.16
N LYS A 163 17.09 -28.67 5.88
CA LYS A 163 18.00 -27.63 6.38
C LYS A 163 18.91 -27.16 5.24
N ALA A 164 18.83 -25.89 4.88
CA ALA A 164 19.74 -25.27 3.92
C ALA A 164 21.12 -25.03 4.57
N ARG A 165 22.19 -25.24 3.80
CA ARG A 165 23.56 -24.78 4.07
C ARG A 165 23.89 -23.62 3.15
#